data_AF-A0A928N7E2-F1
#
_entry.id   AF-A0A928N7E2-F1
#
_cell.length_a   1.000
_cell.length_b   1.000
_cell.length_c   1.000
_cell.angle_alpha   90.00
_cell.angle_beta   90.00
_cell.angle_gamma   90.00
#
_symmetry.space_group_name_H-M   'P 1'
#
loop_
_entity.id
_entity.type
_entity.pdbx_description
1 polymer ?
#
loop_
_entity_poly.entity_id
_entity_poly.type
_entity_poly.pdbx_seq_one_letter_code
_entity_poly.pdbx_strand_id
1 'polypeptide(L)'
;MHAAIGFYAHKDAPIKEIGENSQNEQQNSTRGKQTYCFTHDASLICAAFLAQYGIDLTKDDMHWWLFRALFEGLNDENKICKVMEIRSVDLSKIKDKEQKAHYRRLKRIYRLPDPRCEEEREADMINALSVMF
;
A
#
# COMPACT_ATOMS: atom_id res chain seq x y z
N MET A 1 -13.93 -11.52 -0.20
CA MET A 1 -13.57 -10.10 0.00
C MET A 1 -12.50 -9.58 -0.96
N HIS A 2 -11.66 -10.40 -1.60
CA HIS A 2 -10.64 -9.91 -2.55
C HIS A 2 -11.20 -9.30 -3.86
N ALA A 3 -12.39 -9.72 -4.31
CA ALA A 3 -12.91 -9.35 -5.62
C ALA A 3 -13.33 -7.88 -5.75
N ALA A 4 -13.93 -7.28 -4.72
CA ALA A 4 -14.53 -5.94 -4.84
C ALA A 4 -13.48 -4.83 -4.98
N ILE A 5 -12.33 -4.94 -4.30
CA ILE A 5 -11.29 -3.91 -4.39
C ILE A 5 -10.46 -4.08 -5.67
N GLY A 6 -10.19 -5.32 -6.09
CA GLY A 6 -9.60 -5.59 -7.41
C GLY A 6 -10.46 -5.05 -8.55
N PHE A 7 -11.79 -5.13 -8.40
CA PHE A 7 -12.75 -4.55 -9.33
C PHE A 7 -12.61 -3.02 -9.45
N TYR A 8 -12.51 -2.30 -8.33
CA TYR A 8 -12.33 -0.85 -8.36
C TYR A 8 -10.99 -0.40 -8.96
N ALA A 9 -9.92 -1.17 -8.77
CA ALA A 9 -8.64 -0.87 -9.40
C ALA A 9 -8.69 -0.97 -10.95
N HIS A 10 -9.63 -1.71 -11.52
CA HIS A 10 -9.62 -2.07 -12.95
C HIS A 10 -10.81 -1.57 -13.77
N LYS A 11 -12.00 -1.32 -13.18
CA LYS A 11 -13.24 -1.07 -13.94
C LYS A 11 -13.23 0.24 -14.73
N ASP A 12 -12.65 1.31 -14.18
CA ASP A 12 -12.72 2.68 -14.71
C ASP A 12 -11.35 3.41 -14.70
N ALA A 13 -10.25 2.69 -14.45
CA ALA A 13 -8.91 3.29 -14.58
C ALA A 13 -8.73 3.73 -16.04
N PRO A 14 -8.26 4.97 -16.31
CA PRO A 14 -8.18 5.47 -17.68
C PRO A 14 -7.37 4.50 -18.54
N ILE A 15 -8.04 3.94 -19.56
CA ILE A 15 -7.46 2.99 -20.51
C ILE A 15 -6.33 3.70 -21.25
N LYS A 16 -5.11 3.53 -20.77
CA LYS A 16 -3.93 3.51 -21.62
C LYS A 16 -3.29 2.13 -21.47
N GLU A 17 -3.43 1.38 -22.57
CA GLU A 17 -2.71 0.16 -22.94
C GLU A 17 -3.13 -1.14 -22.24
N ILE A 18 -4.19 -1.75 -22.78
CA ILE A 18 -4.39 -3.19 -22.70
C ILE A 18 -3.52 -3.81 -23.81
N GLY A 19 -2.30 -4.19 -23.46
CA GLY A 19 -1.47 -5.15 -24.17
C GLY A 19 -1.24 -6.34 -23.25
N GLU A 20 -1.59 -7.53 -23.72
CA GLU A 20 -1.65 -8.78 -22.98
C GLU A 20 -0.38 -9.10 -22.16
N ASN A 21 -0.43 -8.92 -20.85
CA ASN A 21 0.17 -9.85 -19.87
C ASN A 21 -0.25 -9.50 -18.44
N SER A 22 -0.95 -10.41 -17.76
CA SER A 22 -1.44 -10.27 -16.38
C SER A 22 -0.35 -10.47 -15.32
N GLN A 23 0.82 -9.87 -15.51
CA GLN A 23 1.90 -9.80 -14.52
C GLN A 23 2.56 -8.42 -14.61
N ASN A 24 2.80 -7.80 -13.45
CA ASN A 24 3.42 -6.48 -13.23
C ASN A 24 2.52 -5.24 -13.40
N GLU A 25 1.83 -4.88 -12.31
CA GLU A 25 1.77 -3.47 -11.89
C GLU A 25 3.18 -3.01 -11.46
N GLN A 26 4.11 -2.93 -12.42
CA GLN A 26 5.34 -2.15 -12.26
C GLN A 26 4.97 -0.70 -12.52
N GLN A 27 4.53 0.00 -11.47
CA GLN A 27 4.63 1.46 -11.42
C GLN A 27 6.12 1.83 -11.36
N ASN A 28 6.75 1.84 -12.52
CA ASN A 28 8.09 2.35 -12.72
C ASN A 28 8.03 3.89 -12.83
N SER A 29 7.77 4.55 -11.70
CA SER A 29 7.91 5.99 -11.54
C SER A 29 8.63 6.26 -10.22
N THR A 30 9.91 6.63 -10.30
CA THR A 30 10.73 7.17 -9.18
C THR A 30 10.35 6.61 -7.81
N ARG A 31 10.91 5.43 -7.42
CA ARG A 31 10.61 4.63 -6.21
C ARG A 31 10.33 5.46 -4.95
N GLY A 32 9.16 6.08 -4.89
CA GLY A 32 8.54 6.56 -3.68
C GLY A 32 8.20 5.33 -2.87
N LYS A 33 8.44 5.38 -1.56
CA LYS A 33 8.14 4.25 -0.69
C LYS A 33 6.63 4.02 -0.70
N GLN A 34 6.18 2.94 -1.34
CA GLN A 34 4.77 2.56 -1.37
C GLN A 34 4.24 2.41 0.06
N THR A 35 3.21 3.19 0.42
CA THR A 35 2.64 3.23 1.78
C THR A 35 1.36 2.41 1.91
N TYR A 36 0.74 1.99 0.80
CA TYR A 36 -0.46 1.14 0.80
C TYR A 36 -0.50 0.22 -0.41
N CYS A 37 -1.26 -0.87 -0.29
CA CYS A 37 -1.61 -1.76 -1.39
C CYS A 37 -3.10 -2.09 -1.25
N PHE A 38 -3.90 -1.74 -2.24
CA PHE A 38 -5.35 -1.94 -2.20
C PHE A 38 -5.75 -3.39 -1.90
N THR A 39 -5.04 -4.36 -2.47
CA THR A 39 -5.27 -5.79 -2.22
C THR A 39 -4.89 -6.22 -0.81
N HIS A 40 -3.70 -5.80 -0.33
CA HIS A 40 -3.21 -6.21 0.99
C HIS A 40 -3.97 -5.52 2.13
N ASP A 41 -4.31 -4.24 1.94
CA ASP A 41 -4.97 -3.40 2.92
C ASP A 41 -6.51 -3.44 2.80
N ALA A 42 -7.04 -4.33 1.95
CA ALA A 42 -8.45 -4.43 1.60
C ALA A 42 -9.40 -4.37 2.79
N SER A 43 -9.12 -5.15 3.84
CA SER A 43 -9.95 -5.19 5.04
C SER A 43 -9.94 -3.88 5.82
N LEU A 44 -8.80 -3.18 5.87
CA LEU A 44 -8.68 -1.87 6.53
C LEU A 44 -9.43 -0.79 5.75
N ILE A 45 -9.39 -0.88 4.42
CA ILE A 45 -10.10 0.04 3.52
C ILE A 45 -11.62 -0.17 3.64
N CYS A 46 -12.10 -1.41 3.59
CA CYS A 46 -13.53 -1.71 3.82
C CYS A 46 -14.00 -1.20 5.19
N ALA A 47 -13.22 -1.44 6.25
CA ALA A 47 -13.56 -0.97 7.59
C ALA A 47 -13.63 0.57 7.65
N ALA A 48 -12.70 1.27 7.00
CA ALA A 48 -12.66 2.73 6.97
C ALA A 48 -13.85 3.32 6.20
N PHE A 49 -14.18 2.76 5.03
CA PHE A 49 -15.33 3.20 4.24
C PHE A 49 -16.66 2.98 4.98
N LEU A 50 -16.81 1.82 5.62
CA LEU A 50 -18.01 1.53 6.40
C LEU A 50 -18.12 2.45 7.62
N ALA A 51 -17.02 2.67 8.34
CA ALA A 51 -17.02 3.49 9.55
C ALA A 51 -17.24 4.99 9.27
N GLN A 52 -16.60 5.53 8.23
CA GLN A 52 -16.61 6.96 7.95
C GLN A 52 -17.75 7.40 7.04
N TYR A 53 -18.08 6.59 6.02
CA TYR A 53 -19.07 6.96 5.01
C TYR A 53 -20.35 6.11 5.08
N GLY A 54 -20.38 5.05 5.89
CA GLY A 54 -21.49 4.11 5.90
C GLY A 54 -21.58 3.25 4.64
N ILE A 55 -20.49 3.14 3.87
CA ILE A 55 -20.45 2.45 2.57
C ILE A 55 -19.87 1.05 2.73
N ASP A 56 -20.60 0.03 2.27
CA ASP A 56 -20.14 -1.35 2.25
C ASP A 56 -19.55 -1.67 0.87
N LEU A 57 -18.24 -1.51 0.75
CA LEU A 57 -17.49 -1.80 -0.49
C LEU A 57 -17.67 -3.21 -1.03
N THR A 58 -18.24 -4.15 -0.27
CA THR A 58 -18.52 -5.51 -0.74
C THR A 58 -19.87 -5.65 -1.45
N LYS A 59 -20.73 -4.64 -1.34
CA LYS A 59 -22.10 -4.64 -1.88
C LYS A 59 -22.38 -3.48 -2.82
N ASP A 60 -21.87 -2.31 -2.48
CA ASP A 60 -22.08 -1.10 -3.26
C ASP A 60 -21.25 -1.15 -4.55
N ASP A 61 -21.81 -0.64 -5.65
CA ASP A 61 -21.11 -0.36 -6.91
C ASP A 61 -20.87 1.15 -7.00
N MET A 62 -19.63 1.57 -7.23
CA MET A 62 -19.27 2.98 -7.37
C MET A 62 -18.25 3.22 -8.49
N HIS A 63 -18.27 4.43 -9.05
CA HIS A 63 -17.22 4.81 -10.00
C HIS A 63 -15.86 4.92 -9.31
N TRP A 64 -14.81 4.53 -10.02
CA TRP A 64 -13.44 4.58 -9.51
C TRP A 64 -13.03 5.98 -9.01
N TRP A 65 -13.44 7.03 -9.72
CA TRP A 65 -13.13 8.41 -9.32
C TRP A 65 -13.72 8.75 -7.95
N LEU A 66 -14.92 8.27 -7.66
CA LEU A 66 -15.57 8.46 -6.36
C LEU A 66 -14.87 7.64 -5.28
N PHE A 67 -14.57 6.36 -5.54
CA PHE A 67 -13.77 5.55 -4.62
C PHE A 67 -12.46 6.25 -4.26
N ARG A 68 -11.72 6.74 -5.25
CA ARG A 68 -10.43 7.40 -5.05
C ARG A 68 -10.59 8.68 -4.22
N ALA A 69 -11.57 9.52 -4.55
CA ALA A 69 -11.84 10.74 -3.80
C ALA A 69 -12.20 10.45 -2.32
N LEU A 70 -12.99 9.40 -2.07
CA LEU A 70 -13.33 8.96 -0.71
C LEU A 70 -12.12 8.37 0.02
N PHE A 71 -11.29 7.57 -0.66
CA PHE A 71 -10.07 7.00 -0.08
C PHE A 71 -9.07 8.10 0.30
N GLU A 72 -8.88 9.11 -0.54
CA GLU A 72 -8.04 10.28 -0.26
C GLU A 72 -8.63 11.17 0.83
N GLY A 73 -9.94 11.13 1.03
CA GLY A 73 -10.67 11.86 2.07
C GLY A 73 -10.77 11.14 3.41
N LEU A 74 -10.12 9.99 3.60
CA LEU A 74 -10.14 9.26 4.87
C LEU A 74 -9.44 10.04 5.98
N ASN A 75 -10.08 10.10 7.15
CA ASN A 75 -9.56 10.79 8.32
C ASN A 75 -8.39 10.01 8.94
N ASP A 76 -7.44 10.71 9.58
CA ASP A 76 -6.26 10.10 10.23
C ASP A 76 -6.60 9.10 11.36
N GLU A 77 -7.83 9.14 11.87
CA GLU A 77 -8.30 8.20 12.88
C GLU A 77 -8.43 6.76 12.35
N ASN A 78 -8.65 6.61 11.04
CA ASN A 78 -8.79 5.33 10.38
C ASN A 78 -7.51 4.52 10.44
N LYS A 79 -7.66 3.20 10.64
CA LYS A 79 -6.51 2.31 10.81
C LYS A 79 -5.61 2.28 9.57
N ILE A 80 -6.17 2.38 8.37
CA ILE A 80 -5.39 2.44 7.12
C ILE A 80 -4.50 3.68 7.07
N CYS A 81 -5.01 4.86 7.47
CA CYS A 81 -4.22 6.10 7.51
C CYS A 81 -3.04 5.98 8.48
N LYS A 82 -3.28 5.44 9.68
CA LYS A 82 -2.20 5.15 10.66
C LYS A 82 -1.16 4.17 10.12
N VAL A 83 -1.59 3.15 9.38
CA VAL A 83 -0.68 2.17 8.75
C VAL A 83 0.17 2.84 7.67
N MET A 84 -0.43 3.68 6.82
CA MET A 84 0.29 4.46 5.81
C MET A 84 1.32 5.38 6.45
N GLU A 85 0.97 6.07 7.54
CA GLU A 85 1.88 6.90 8.32
C GLU A 85 3.05 6.07 8.88
N ILE A 86 2.78 4.94 9.55
CA ILE A 86 3.83 4.05 10.05
C ILE A 86 4.77 3.61 8.92
N ARG A 87 4.23 3.28 7.74
CA ARG A 87 5.01 2.86 6.57
C ARG A 87 5.82 4.02 5.96
N SER A 88 5.34 5.26 6.04
CA SER A 88 6.05 6.45 5.54
C SER A 88 7.18 6.92 6.46
N VAL A 89 7.10 6.65 7.78
CA VAL A 89 8.12 7.10 8.76
C VAL A 89 9.54 6.73 8.34
N ASP A 90 10.41 7.74 8.30
CA ASP A 90 11.85 7.59 8.08
C ASP A 90 12.58 7.38 9.42
N LEU A 91 13.04 6.15 9.65
CA LEU A 91 13.74 5.77 10.88
C LEU A 91 15.09 6.48 11.05
N SER A 92 15.67 7.04 9.98
CA SER A 92 16.92 7.81 10.07
C SER A 92 16.72 9.15 10.80
N LYS A 93 15.52 9.72 10.70
CA LYS A 93 15.16 11.02 11.32
C LYS A 93 14.80 10.91 12.79
N ILE A 94 14.55 9.71 13.30
CA ILE A 94 14.26 9.47 14.73
C ILE A 94 15.57 9.34 15.50
N LYS A 95 15.83 10.32 16.38
CA LYS A 95 17.02 10.37 17.25
C LYS A 95 16.86 9.48 18.49
N ASP A 96 15.67 9.48 19.08
CA ASP A 96 15.40 8.68 20.28
C ASP A 96 15.43 7.17 19.99
N LYS A 97 16.17 6.42 20.80
CA LYS A 97 16.43 4.99 20.57
C LYS A 97 15.18 4.16 20.81
N GLU A 98 14.39 4.48 21.83
CA GLU A 98 13.18 3.73 22.20
C GLU A 98 12.08 3.96 21.17
N GLN A 99 11.82 5.20 20.79
CA GLN A 99 10.89 5.57 19.74
C GLN A 99 11.29 4.93 18.39
N LYS A 100 12.59 4.94 18.04
CA LYS A 100 13.07 4.28 16.82
C LYS A 100 12.85 2.77 16.87
N ALA A 101 13.06 2.13 18.02
CA ALA A 101 12.78 0.71 18.20
C ALA A 101 11.28 0.39 18.11
N HIS A 102 10.44 1.26 18.66
CA HIS A 102 8.98 1.17 18.57
C HIS A 102 8.50 1.21 17.11
N TYR A 103 8.89 2.24 16.35
CA TYR A 103 8.52 2.34 14.93
C TYR A 103 9.14 1.20 14.09
N ARG A 104 10.36 0.76 14.39
CA ARG A 104 10.94 -0.42 13.72
C ARG A 104 10.07 -1.66 13.91
N ARG A 105 9.55 -1.89 15.11
CA ARG A 105 8.62 -2.99 15.40
C ARG A 105 7.32 -2.84 14.60
N LEU A 106 6.70 -1.66 14.63
CA LEU A 106 5.45 -1.39 13.91
C LEU A 106 5.60 -1.56 12.40
N LYS A 107 6.69 -1.04 11.81
CA LYS A 107 6.98 -1.21 10.38
C LYS A 107 7.14 -2.67 9.97
N ARG A 108 7.62 -3.54 10.86
CA ARG A 108 7.69 -4.99 10.60
C ARG A 108 6.31 -5.64 10.63
N ILE A 109 5.45 -5.23 11.56
CA ILE A 109 4.06 -5.74 11.68
C ILE A 109 3.24 -5.36 10.44
N TYR A 110 3.35 -4.11 10.00
CA TYR A 110 2.57 -3.57 8.89
C TYR A 110 3.32 -3.58 7.56
N ARG A 111 4.37 -4.38 7.38
CA ARG A 111 5.16 -4.38 6.15
C ARG A 111 4.33 -4.93 4.99
N LEU A 112 4.37 -4.26 3.84
CA LEU A 112 3.81 -4.81 2.60
C LEU A 112 4.62 -6.05 2.15
N PRO A 113 3.97 -7.04 1.51
CA PRO A 113 4.69 -8.13 0.85
C PRO A 113 5.72 -7.58 -0.14
N ASP A 114 6.88 -8.22 -0.23
CA ASP A 114 7.87 -7.90 -1.26
C ASP A 114 7.43 -8.58 -2.57
N PRO A 115 7.10 -7.83 -3.63
CA PRO A 115 6.63 -8.41 -4.88
C PRO A 115 7.75 -9.06 -5.70
N ARG A 116 9.02 -8.85 -5.32
CA ARG A 116 10.19 -9.38 -6.05
C ARG A 116 10.37 -10.88 -5.84
N CYS A 117 10.88 -11.56 -6.86
CA CYS A 117 11.26 -12.97 -6.76
C CYS A 117 12.49 -13.15 -5.82
N GLU A 118 12.77 -14.40 -5.42
CA GLU A 118 13.94 -14.72 -4.57
C GLU A 118 15.24 -14.21 -5.18
N GLU A 119 15.46 -14.47 -6.48
CA GLU A 119 16.68 -14.11 -7.19
C GLU A 119 16.91 -12.59 -7.22
N GLU A 120 15.88 -11.80 -7.50
CA GLU A 120 15.96 -10.32 -7.46
C GLU A 120 16.24 -9.81 -6.04
N ARG A 121 15.65 -10.44 -5.01
CA ARG A 121 15.91 -10.08 -3.61
C ARG A 121 17.31 -10.42 -3.16
N GLU A 122 17.82 -11.58 -3.56
CA GLU A 122 19.20 -12.00 -3.28
C GLU A 122 20.20 -11.08 -3.98
N ALA A 123 19.97 -10.76 -5.26
CA ALA A 123 20.82 -9.85 -6.02
C ALA A 123 20.86 -8.45 -5.37
N ASP A 124 19.71 -7.89 -4.96
CA ASP A 124 19.67 -6.60 -4.26
C ASP A 124 20.31 -6.67 -2.87
N MET A 125 20.18 -7.80 -2.16
CA MET A 125 20.85 -8.00 -0.87
C MET A 125 22.37 -8.03 -1.04
N ILE A 126 22.87 -8.75 -2.05
CA ILE A 126 24.30 -8.83 -2.39
C ILE A 126 24.81 -7.44 -2.79
N ASN A 127 24.08 -6.72 -3.63
CA ASN A 127 24.45 -5.36 -4.02
C ASN A 127 24.48 -4.41 -2.81
N ALA A 128 23.47 -4.47 -1.93
CA ALA A 128 23.42 -3.65 -0.72
C ALA A 128 24.59 -3.95 0.25
N LEU A 129 25.02 -5.21 0.36
CA LEU A 129 26.19 -5.61 1.14
C LEU A 129 27.50 -5.15 0.47
N SER A 130 27.58 -5.22 -0.87
CA SER A 130 28.74 -4.78 -1.65
C SER A 130 29.03 -3.28 -1.46
N VAL A 131 28.00 -2.45 -1.26
CA VAL A 131 28.17 -1.01 -1.00
C VAL A 131 28.65 -0.72 0.44
N MET A 132 28.66 -1.71 1.33
CA MET A 132 29.11 -1.56 2.73
C MET A 132 30.58 -1.96 2.97
N PHE A 133 31.27 -2.52 1.97
CA PHE A 133 32.67 -2.95 2.05
C PHE A 133 33.50 -2.33 0.91
#